data_AF-A0A409Y0S4-F1
#
_entry.id   AF-A0A409Y0S4-F1
#
_cell.length_a   1.000
_cell.length_b   1.000
_cell.length_c   1.000
_cell.angle_alpha   90.00
_cell.angle_beta   90.00
_cell.angle_gamma   90.00
#
_symmetry.space_group_name_H-M   'P 1'
#
loop_
_entity.id
_entity.type
_entity.pdbx_description
1 polymer ?
#
loop_
_entity_poly.entity_id
_entity_poly.type
_entity_poly.pdbx_seq_one_letter_code
_entity_poly.pdbx_strand_id
1 'polypeptide(L)'
;MSTGTHTTASLKADPETEHHALKGSAQVSPLVAGRPKSYEGPRPILASLLLRAPVQDVTEKIALDIIIPTYRLHIPTLQIILSLRPSLTCSVTFILVVDDPASPPLPALQDLVSSLNSNLNAHTNVDIRLLVNPSNLGAPASRNTASTSTWVHFLDDDVLPSPTLLLEAERAIRELPEAAGFGADGVFSTAVRMTGLVGFWDLAEKLGEGEEMPWGITANLIVRRKAAGFLKISQINTHPPLFDPSYPKPGGGEDVDFCLRQSRWSRSSSHNGAGFLPAPKAIVCHPWWDN
;
A
#
# COMPACT_ATOMS: atom_id res chain seq x y z
N MET A 1 57.56 16.46 -10.91
CA MET A 1 58.57 15.84 -10.02
C MET A 1 57.82 15.17 -8.87
N SER A 2 58.22 13.95 -8.52
CA SER A 2 57.68 13.01 -7.50
C SER A 2 56.30 12.37 -7.77
N THR A 3 56.19 11.13 -8.28
CA THR A 3 56.41 9.77 -7.70
C THR A 3 55.32 9.35 -6.71
N GLY A 4 54.39 8.45 -7.08
CA GLY A 4 54.44 7.00 -6.82
C GLY A 4 53.50 6.68 -5.63
N THR A 5 52.70 5.61 -5.54
CA THR A 5 52.91 4.20 -5.90
C THR A 5 51.60 3.42 -6.02
N HIS A 6 51.60 2.42 -6.90
CA HIS A 6 50.63 1.33 -7.06
C HIS A 6 50.71 0.30 -5.91
N THR A 7 49.58 -0.37 -5.63
CA THR A 7 49.59 -1.73 -5.06
C THR A 7 48.47 -2.59 -5.67
N THR A 8 48.87 -3.70 -6.28
CA THR A 8 48.07 -4.80 -6.86
C THR A 8 48.23 -6.05 -5.99
N ALA A 9 47.17 -6.87 -5.85
CA ALA A 9 47.18 -8.34 -5.65
C ALA A 9 45.77 -8.80 -5.21
N SER A 10 45.25 -9.99 -5.49
CA SER A 10 45.60 -11.11 -6.37
C SER A 10 44.37 -12.04 -6.39
N LEU A 11 44.01 -12.53 -7.57
CA LEU A 11 43.12 -13.68 -7.76
C LEU A 11 43.81 -14.97 -7.28
N LYS A 12 43.03 -15.92 -6.77
CA LYS A 12 43.33 -17.36 -6.80
C LYS A 12 42.04 -18.15 -7.03
N ALA A 13 42.14 -19.12 -7.92
CA ALA A 13 41.11 -20.05 -8.38
C ALA A 13 41.10 -21.36 -7.55
N ASP A 14 39.91 -21.98 -7.46
CA ASP A 14 39.48 -23.40 -7.70
C ASP A 14 40.52 -24.56 -7.67
N PRO A 15 40.13 -25.88 -7.65
CA PRO A 15 38.80 -26.54 -7.74
C PRO A 15 38.66 -27.81 -6.83
N GLU A 16 37.72 -28.73 -7.19
CA GLU A 16 37.73 -30.21 -7.02
C GLU A 16 37.03 -30.82 -5.77
N THR A 17 36.23 -31.92 -5.77
CA THR A 17 35.62 -32.81 -6.79
C THR A 17 34.58 -33.73 -6.08
N GLU A 18 33.56 -34.15 -6.84
CA GLU A 18 32.83 -35.44 -6.91
C GLU A 18 32.82 -36.48 -5.74
N HIS A 19 31.63 -37.06 -5.44
CA HIS A 19 31.16 -38.40 -5.91
C HIS A 19 30.06 -39.06 -5.03
N HIS A 20 29.04 -39.65 -5.71
CA HIS A 20 28.34 -40.95 -5.49
C HIS A 20 27.85 -41.40 -4.09
N ALA A 21 26.80 -42.21 -3.88
CA ALA A 21 25.74 -42.82 -4.69
C ALA A 21 24.73 -43.53 -3.74
N LEU A 22 23.49 -43.63 -4.22
CA LEU A 22 22.44 -44.66 -4.08
C LEU A 22 22.68 -45.93 -3.21
N LYS A 23 21.63 -46.32 -2.46
CA LYS A 23 21.03 -47.68 -2.28
C LYS A 23 19.93 -47.55 -1.19
N GLY A 24 18.73 -48.12 -1.24
CA GLY A 24 18.13 -49.16 -2.08
C GLY A 24 17.48 -50.24 -1.18
N SER A 25 16.15 -50.41 -1.28
CA SER A 25 15.32 -51.57 -0.84
C SER A 25 15.18 -51.81 0.69
N ALA A 26 14.14 -52.44 1.24
CA ALA A 26 13.12 -53.34 0.70
C ALA A 26 11.86 -53.36 1.59
N GLN A 27 10.76 -53.86 1.01
CA GLN A 27 9.45 -54.13 1.59
C GLN A 27 9.46 -55.23 2.66
N VAL A 28 8.53 -55.13 3.63
CA VAL A 28 7.88 -56.29 4.27
C VAL A 28 6.43 -55.94 4.58
N SER A 29 5.48 -56.68 3.99
CA SER A 29 4.07 -56.73 4.40
C SER A 29 3.87 -57.79 5.49
N PRO A 30 2.84 -57.65 6.34
CA PRO A 30 2.09 -58.82 6.77
C PRO A 30 0.57 -58.67 6.64
N LEU A 31 -0.04 -59.84 6.43
CA LEU A 31 -1.47 -60.12 6.34
C LEU A 31 -2.27 -59.61 7.54
N VAL A 32 -3.49 -59.10 7.29
CA VAL A 32 -4.55 -59.04 8.32
C VAL A 32 -5.91 -59.45 7.74
N ALA A 33 -6.57 -60.25 8.59
CA ALA A 33 -7.85 -60.94 8.54
C ALA A 33 -9.06 -60.21 7.91
N GLY A 34 -9.98 -61.04 7.41
CA GLY A 34 -11.25 -60.65 6.81
C GLY A 34 -12.23 -59.95 7.74
N ARG A 35 -13.07 -59.10 7.15
CA ARG A 35 -14.21 -58.44 7.79
C ARG A 35 -15.55 -59.06 7.35
N PRO A 36 -16.56 -59.12 8.23
CA PRO A 36 -17.89 -59.61 7.90
C PRO A 36 -18.71 -58.57 7.14
N LYS A 37 -19.66 -59.06 6.32
CA LYS A 37 -20.62 -58.28 5.53
C LYS A 37 -21.53 -57.43 6.43
N SER A 38 -21.58 -56.13 6.20
CA SER A 38 -22.56 -55.21 6.81
C SER A 38 -23.79 -55.04 5.91
N TYR A 39 -24.95 -55.08 6.57
CA TYR A 39 -26.32 -54.97 6.06
C TYR A 39 -26.57 -53.64 5.31
N GLU A 40 -27.14 -53.68 4.10
CA GLU A 40 -27.67 -52.50 3.40
C GLU A 40 -29.14 -52.28 3.79
N GLY A 41 -29.40 -51.25 4.59
CA GLY A 41 -30.76 -50.75 4.84
C GLY A 41 -31.20 -49.71 3.80
N PRO A 42 -32.52 -49.44 3.66
CA PRO A 42 -33.06 -48.58 2.62
C PRO A 42 -32.66 -47.11 2.83
N ARG A 43 -32.18 -46.47 1.75
CA ARG A 43 -31.80 -45.05 1.72
C ARG A 43 -33.06 -44.16 1.84
N PRO A 44 -33.10 -43.16 2.74
CA PRO A 44 -34.20 -42.21 2.75
C PRO A 44 -34.09 -41.24 1.57
N ILE A 45 -35.22 -41.07 0.87
CA ILE A 45 -35.47 -40.07 -0.15
C ILE A 45 -35.51 -38.70 0.53
N LEU A 46 -34.35 -38.05 0.70
CA LEU A 46 -34.24 -36.68 1.20
C LEU A 46 -33.06 -35.93 0.54
N ALA A 47 -32.82 -36.19 -0.75
CA ALA A 47 -31.74 -35.56 -1.50
C ALA A 47 -32.20 -34.49 -2.51
N SER A 48 -33.45 -34.02 -2.45
CA SER A 48 -34.03 -33.18 -3.52
C SER A 48 -34.57 -31.81 -3.08
N LEU A 49 -34.24 -31.31 -1.88
CA LEU A 49 -34.76 -30.02 -1.39
C LEU A 49 -33.70 -29.10 -0.77
N LEU A 50 -32.48 -29.13 -1.29
CA LEU A 50 -31.49 -28.07 -1.08
C LEU A 50 -30.95 -27.59 -2.43
N LEU A 51 -31.82 -26.98 -3.24
CA LEU A 51 -31.35 -25.93 -4.15
C LEU A 51 -30.86 -24.79 -3.26
N ARG A 52 -29.57 -24.84 -2.89
CA ARG A 52 -28.87 -23.67 -2.38
C ARG A 52 -28.96 -22.61 -3.47
N ALA A 53 -29.70 -21.53 -3.19
CA ALA A 53 -29.48 -20.28 -3.90
C ALA A 53 -27.96 -20.00 -3.91
N PRO A 54 -27.40 -19.45 -5.00
CA PRO A 54 -25.98 -19.11 -5.02
C PRO A 54 -25.69 -18.24 -3.80
N VAL A 55 -24.79 -18.72 -2.94
CA VAL A 55 -24.25 -17.91 -1.85
C VAL A 55 -23.65 -16.69 -2.53
N GLN A 56 -24.23 -15.51 -2.32
CA GLN A 56 -23.59 -14.27 -2.75
C GLN A 56 -22.19 -14.28 -2.11
N ASP A 57 -21.16 -14.20 -2.93
CA ASP A 57 -19.78 -14.10 -2.47
C ASP A 57 -19.69 -12.82 -1.62
N VAL A 58 -19.67 -12.99 -0.29
CA VAL A 58 -19.57 -11.87 0.65
C VAL A 58 -18.14 -11.37 0.57
N THR A 59 -17.92 -10.37 -0.28
CA THR A 59 -16.61 -9.74 -0.41
C THR A 59 -16.35 -8.86 0.80
N GLU A 60 -15.26 -9.10 1.52
CA GLU A 60 -14.87 -8.29 2.68
C GLU A 60 -14.67 -6.83 2.27
N LYS A 61 -15.24 -5.92 3.07
CA LYS A 61 -15.15 -4.48 2.82
C LYS A 61 -13.79 -3.96 3.28
N ILE A 62 -13.06 -3.30 2.37
CA ILE A 62 -11.78 -2.65 2.69
C ILE A 62 -12.05 -1.28 3.31
N ALA A 63 -11.26 -0.90 4.30
CA ALA A 63 -11.20 0.46 4.83
C ALA A 63 -9.88 1.11 4.43
N LEU A 64 -9.98 2.26 3.76
CA LEU A 64 -8.88 3.05 3.22
C LEU A 64 -8.98 4.50 3.71
N ASP A 65 -8.01 4.98 4.47
CA ASP A 65 -7.92 6.41 4.78
C ASP A 65 -7.03 7.10 3.76
N ILE A 66 -7.45 8.23 3.21
CA ILE A 66 -6.67 9.03 2.27
C ILE A 66 -6.20 10.27 3.01
N ILE A 67 -4.89 10.39 3.25
CA ILE A 67 -4.31 11.50 4.00
C ILE A 67 -3.70 12.51 3.02
N ILE A 68 -4.20 13.74 3.09
CA ILE A 68 -3.82 14.85 2.18
C ILE A 68 -3.29 16.00 3.05
N PRO A 69 -1.96 16.08 3.29
CA PRO A 69 -1.38 17.28 3.90
C PRO A 69 -1.51 18.44 2.90
N THR A 70 -1.97 19.59 3.38
CA THR A 70 -2.13 20.78 2.53
C THR A 70 -1.68 22.04 3.26
N TYR A 71 -0.79 22.79 2.61
CA TYR A 71 -0.33 24.09 3.07
C TYR A 71 -0.95 25.22 2.24
N ARG A 72 -1.13 25.00 0.92
CA ARG A 72 -1.59 26.01 -0.05
C ARG A 72 -3.11 26.14 -0.12
N LEU A 73 -3.84 25.08 0.22
CA LEU A 73 -5.30 25.00 0.13
C LEU A 73 -5.85 25.31 -1.27
N HIS A 74 -5.25 24.75 -2.33
CA HIS A 74 -5.74 24.95 -3.69
C HIS A 74 -7.08 24.23 -3.91
N ILE A 75 -8.18 24.96 -3.68
CA ILE A 75 -9.56 24.43 -3.64
C ILE A 75 -9.94 23.64 -4.89
N PRO A 76 -9.65 24.08 -6.12
CA PRO A 76 -10.02 23.32 -7.32
C PRO A 76 -9.38 21.92 -7.37
N THR A 77 -8.10 21.80 -6.99
CA THR A 77 -7.42 20.50 -6.96
C THR A 77 -7.97 19.62 -5.85
N LEU A 78 -8.14 20.17 -4.65
CA LEU A 78 -8.73 19.44 -3.52
C LEU A 78 -10.14 18.93 -3.86
N GLN A 79 -10.95 19.74 -4.55
CA GLN A 79 -12.28 19.32 -4.98
C GLN A 79 -12.24 18.13 -5.95
N ILE A 80 -11.26 18.06 -6.85
CA ILE A 80 -11.06 16.90 -7.74
C ILE A 80 -10.74 15.66 -6.90
N ILE A 81 -9.80 15.75 -5.97
CA ILE A 81 -9.41 14.62 -5.10
C ILE A 81 -10.61 14.14 -4.26
N LEU A 82 -11.36 15.06 -3.65
CA LEU A 82 -12.53 14.73 -2.82
C LEU A 82 -13.75 14.24 -3.62
N SER A 83 -13.72 14.37 -4.95
CA SER A 83 -14.77 13.85 -5.82
C SER A 83 -14.60 12.37 -6.20
N LEU A 84 -13.42 11.78 -5.91
CA LEU A 84 -13.12 10.39 -6.20
C LEU A 84 -14.13 9.45 -5.52
N ARG A 85 -14.50 8.38 -6.24
CA ARG A 85 -15.51 7.43 -5.77
C ARG A 85 -14.91 6.03 -5.58
N PRO A 86 -15.04 5.43 -4.39
CA PRO A 86 -14.66 4.04 -4.18
C PRO A 86 -15.67 3.10 -4.82
N SER A 87 -15.33 1.80 -4.87
CA SER A 87 -16.32 0.77 -5.16
C SER A 87 -17.28 0.57 -3.98
N LEU A 88 -18.31 -0.26 -4.17
CA LEU A 88 -19.23 -0.65 -3.10
C LEU A 88 -18.55 -1.48 -2.00
N THR A 89 -17.39 -2.08 -2.28
CA THR A 89 -16.64 -2.94 -1.37
C THR A 89 -15.46 -2.22 -0.71
N CYS A 90 -15.33 -0.91 -0.88
CA CYS A 90 -14.32 -0.09 -0.23
C CYS A 90 -15.00 1.10 0.47
N SER A 91 -14.66 1.31 1.74
CA SER A 91 -14.97 2.54 2.47
C SER A 91 -13.73 3.42 2.53
N VAL A 92 -13.94 4.70 2.22
CA VAL A 92 -12.88 5.71 2.14
C VAL A 92 -13.14 6.84 3.13
N THR A 93 -12.12 7.20 3.90
CA THR A 93 -12.13 8.45 4.68
C THR A 93 -11.09 9.38 4.09
N PHE A 94 -11.49 10.51 3.50
CA PHE A 94 -10.55 11.58 3.18
C PHE A 94 -10.21 12.35 4.45
N ILE A 95 -8.94 12.56 4.73
CA ILE A 95 -8.43 13.28 5.88
C ILE A 95 -7.53 14.40 5.35
N LEU A 96 -8.09 15.59 5.21
CA LEU A 96 -7.32 16.78 4.88
C LEU A 96 -6.68 17.33 6.14
N VAL A 97 -5.38 17.57 6.08
CA VAL A 97 -4.60 18.12 7.19
C VAL A 97 -4.06 19.47 6.76
N VAL A 98 -4.70 20.54 7.25
CA VAL A 98 -4.31 21.92 6.98
C VAL A 98 -3.14 22.29 7.87
N ASP A 99 -1.99 22.52 7.26
CA ASP A 99 -0.75 22.83 7.98
C ASP A 99 -0.53 24.35 8.17
N ASP A 100 -1.29 25.19 7.46
CA ASP A 100 -1.34 26.63 7.71
C ASP A 100 -2.70 27.05 8.31
N PRO A 101 -2.81 27.13 9.65
CA PRO A 101 -4.06 27.55 10.29
C PRO A 101 -4.46 29.00 9.98
N ALA A 102 -3.54 29.82 9.46
CA ALA A 102 -3.79 31.22 9.10
C ALA A 102 -4.10 31.41 7.60
N SER A 103 -4.19 30.32 6.84
CA SER A 103 -4.38 30.36 5.39
C SER A 103 -5.72 31.01 5.00
N PRO A 104 -5.73 32.08 4.19
CA PRO A 104 -6.97 32.78 3.80
C PRO A 104 -8.06 31.90 3.15
N PRO A 105 -7.75 30.85 2.36
CA PRO A 105 -8.77 29.95 1.80
C PRO A 105 -9.42 28.98 2.79
N LEU A 106 -8.96 28.90 4.05
CA LEU A 106 -9.45 27.92 5.02
C LEU A 106 -10.98 27.96 5.24
N PRO A 107 -11.65 29.12 5.37
CA PRO A 107 -13.11 29.16 5.48
C PRO A 107 -13.81 28.57 4.24
N ALA A 108 -13.31 28.87 3.04
CA ALA A 108 -13.87 28.30 1.80
C ALA A 108 -13.69 26.78 1.72
N LEU A 109 -12.57 26.25 2.22
CA LEU A 109 -12.36 24.81 2.33
C LEU A 109 -13.32 24.17 3.34
N GLN A 110 -13.56 24.82 4.48
CA GLN A 110 -14.54 24.36 5.49
C GLN A 110 -15.95 24.30 4.91
N ASP A 111 -16.35 25.30 4.13
CA ASP A 111 -17.64 25.33 3.44
C ASP A 111 -17.75 24.22 2.39
N LEU A 112 -16.69 24.00 1.60
CA LEU A 112 -16.62 22.89 0.64
C LEU A 112 -16.79 21.53 1.33
N VAL A 113 -16.02 21.28 2.40
CA VAL A 113 -16.08 20.00 3.14
C VAL A 113 -17.45 19.80 3.77
N SER A 114 -18.01 20.83 4.39
CA SER A 114 -19.37 20.83 4.94
C SER A 114 -20.42 20.50 3.87
N SER A 115 -20.32 21.15 2.71
CA SER A 115 -21.22 20.93 1.57
C SER A 115 -21.12 19.50 1.04
N LEU A 116 -19.90 18.99 0.83
CA LEU A 116 -19.69 17.63 0.36
C LEU A 116 -20.25 16.62 1.35
N ASN A 117 -19.92 16.74 2.65
CA ASN A 117 -20.44 15.84 3.69
C ASN A 117 -21.97 15.86 3.78
N SER A 118 -22.61 17.01 3.61
CA SER A 118 -24.09 17.09 3.60
C SER A 118 -24.74 16.37 2.42
N ASN A 119 -24.01 16.23 1.30
CA ASN A 119 -24.46 15.54 0.09
C ASN A 119 -24.07 14.04 0.07
N LEU A 120 -23.17 13.61 0.95
CA LEU A 120 -22.85 12.20 1.12
C LEU A 120 -23.99 11.53 1.86
N ASN A 121 -24.69 10.62 1.19
CA ASN A 121 -25.71 9.79 1.82
C ASN A 121 -25.07 8.54 2.44
N ALA A 122 -25.80 7.83 3.30
CA ALA A 122 -25.31 6.63 3.98
C ALA A 122 -24.80 5.50 3.03
N HIS A 123 -25.02 5.61 1.72
CA HIS A 123 -24.64 4.61 0.72
C HIS A 123 -23.35 4.95 -0.04
N THR A 124 -22.75 6.13 0.16
CA THR A 124 -21.56 6.53 -0.62
C THR A 124 -20.25 5.90 -0.14
N ASN A 125 -20.23 5.25 1.04
CA ASN A 125 -19.01 4.68 1.65
C ASN A 125 -17.85 5.69 1.78
N VAL A 126 -18.14 6.99 1.79
CA VAL A 126 -17.15 8.08 1.86
C VAL A 126 -17.42 8.93 3.08
N ASP A 127 -16.37 9.31 3.79
CA ASP A 127 -16.34 10.30 4.87
C ASP A 127 -15.24 11.33 4.56
N ILE A 128 -15.43 12.60 4.93
CA ILE A 128 -14.43 13.67 4.73
C ILE A 128 -14.19 14.37 6.06
N ARG A 129 -12.94 14.37 6.50
CA ARG A 129 -12.47 15.00 7.74
C ARG A 129 -11.50 16.10 7.41
N LEU A 130 -11.69 17.24 8.08
CA LEU A 130 -10.78 18.37 8.02
C LEU A 130 -10.12 18.53 9.39
N LEU A 131 -8.79 18.45 9.42
CA LEU A 131 -7.96 18.69 10.59
C LEU A 131 -7.10 19.92 10.32
N VAL A 132 -6.88 20.72 11.35
CA VAL A 132 -6.05 21.93 11.25
C VAL A 132 -4.96 21.83 12.29
N ASN A 133 -3.71 21.85 11.84
CA ASN A 133 -2.56 21.88 12.74
C ASN A 133 -2.49 23.23 13.48
N PRO A 134 -1.96 23.25 14.72
CA PRO A 134 -1.83 24.49 15.48
C PRO A 134 -0.83 25.47 14.87
N SER A 135 0.06 24.99 14.00
CA SER A 135 1.07 25.76 13.27
C SER A 135 1.59 24.92 12.09
N ASN A 136 2.46 25.49 11.25
CA ASN A 136 3.15 24.76 10.19
C ASN A 136 4.13 23.74 10.78
N LEU A 137 3.71 22.47 10.85
CA LEU A 137 4.48 21.33 11.32
C LEU A 137 5.26 20.63 10.19
N GLY A 138 4.92 20.92 8.93
CA GLY A 138 5.49 20.31 7.73
C GLY A 138 4.69 19.09 7.26
N ALA A 139 4.91 18.71 6.00
CA ALA A 139 4.27 17.56 5.37
C ALA A 139 4.54 16.23 6.11
N PRO A 140 5.77 15.90 6.55
CA PRO A 140 6.03 14.66 7.29
C PRO A 140 5.19 14.56 8.58
N ALA A 141 5.13 15.63 9.37
CA ALA A 141 4.34 15.67 10.59
C ALA A 141 2.84 15.60 10.31
N SER A 142 2.35 16.32 9.29
CA SER A 142 0.95 16.32 8.89
C SER A 142 0.45 14.94 8.43
N ARG A 143 1.31 14.16 7.77
CA ARG A 143 1.01 12.77 7.36
C ARG A 143 0.85 11.81 8.54
N ASN A 144 1.40 12.13 9.71
CA ASN A 144 1.33 11.28 10.91
C ASN A 144 -0.01 11.36 11.67
N THR A 145 -1.02 11.97 11.05
CA THR A 145 -2.37 12.02 11.59
C THR A 145 -2.92 10.62 11.88
N ALA A 146 -3.74 10.52 12.94
CA ALA A 146 -4.37 9.27 13.34
C ALA A 146 -5.28 8.72 12.24
N SER A 147 -4.90 7.58 11.68
CA SER A 147 -5.73 6.76 10.80
C SER A 147 -6.29 5.56 11.57
N THR A 148 -7.55 5.22 11.31
CA THR A 148 -8.21 4.05 11.90
C THR A 148 -8.29 2.86 10.94
N SER A 149 -8.09 3.12 9.65
CA SER A 149 -8.15 2.14 8.58
C SER A 149 -6.94 1.20 8.57
N THR A 150 -7.12 0.06 7.92
CA THR A 150 -6.04 -0.91 7.70
C THR A 150 -5.04 -0.40 6.67
N TRP A 151 -5.53 0.34 5.69
CA TRP A 151 -4.75 0.93 4.61
C TRP A 151 -4.83 2.44 4.65
N VAL A 152 -3.73 3.08 4.27
CA VAL A 152 -3.63 4.53 4.10
C VAL A 152 -3.11 4.85 2.71
N HIS A 153 -3.71 5.80 2.01
CA HIS A 153 -3.21 6.36 0.76
C HIS A 153 -2.78 7.80 0.99
N PHE A 154 -1.49 8.06 0.88
CA PHE A 154 -0.95 9.42 0.90
C PHE A 154 -1.04 10.02 -0.50
N LEU A 155 -1.60 11.23 -0.57
CA LEU A 155 -1.66 12.06 -1.76
C LEU A 155 -1.17 13.46 -1.38
N ASP A 156 -0.46 14.14 -2.29
CA ASP A 156 -0.17 15.55 -2.12
C ASP A 156 -1.38 16.41 -2.56
N ASP A 157 -1.43 17.68 -2.14
CA ASP A 157 -2.58 18.56 -2.38
C ASP A 157 -2.61 19.18 -3.79
N ASP A 158 -1.56 18.99 -4.57
CA ASP A 158 -1.40 19.51 -5.92
C ASP A 158 -1.43 18.42 -7.02
N VAL A 159 -1.81 17.18 -6.68
CA VAL A 159 -1.97 16.11 -7.68
C VAL A 159 -3.36 16.10 -8.33
N LEU A 160 -3.40 15.67 -9.59
CA LEU A 160 -4.61 15.41 -10.36
C LEU A 160 -4.80 13.90 -10.49
N PRO A 161 -5.62 13.27 -9.63
CA PRO A 161 -5.81 11.82 -9.66
C PRO A 161 -6.65 11.36 -10.85
N SER A 162 -6.36 10.15 -11.37
CA SER A 162 -7.27 9.47 -12.29
C SER A 162 -8.64 9.24 -11.60
N PRO A 163 -9.78 9.37 -12.31
CA PRO A 163 -11.09 9.01 -11.76
C PRO A 163 -11.17 7.55 -11.26
N THR A 164 -10.32 6.66 -11.76
CA THR A 164 -10.26 5.24 -11.38
C THR A 164 -9.28 4.95 -10.23
N LEU A 165 -8.61 5.97 -9.67
CA LEU A 165 -7.53 5.81 -8.69
C LEU A 165 -7.93 4.86 -7.54
N LEU A 166 -9.11 5.06 -6.94
CA LEU A 166 -9.56 4.27 -5.79
C LEU A 166 -9.90 2.82 -6.16
N LEU A 167 -10.39 2.59 -7.38
CA LEU A 167 -10.68 1.25 -7.88
C LEU A 167 -9.37 0.46 -8.08
N GLU A 168 -8.36 1.12 -8.64
CA GLU A 168 -7.05 0.51 -8.88
C GLU A 168 -6.26 0.31 -7.59
N ALA A 169 -6.37 1.24 -6.63
CA ALA A 169 -5.82 1.07 -5.28
C ALA A 169 -6.46 -0.13 -4.57
N GLU A 170 -7.80 -0.24 -4.58
CA GLU A 170 -8.51 -1.38 -4.00
C GLU A 170 -8.09 -2.69 -4.67
N ARG A 171 -8.00 -2.72 -6.00
CA ARG A 171 -7.58 -3.89 -6.76
C ARG A 171 -6.18 -4.36 -6.33
N ALA A 172 -5.20 -3.45 -6.25
CA ALA A 172 -3.85 -3.78 -5.80
C ALA A 172 -3.85 -4.34 -4.36
N ILE A 173 -4.60 -3.71 -3.44
CA ILE A 173 -4.72 -4.18 -2.05
C ILE A 173 -5.31 -5.60 -1.99
N ARG A 174 -6.33 -5.90 -2.80
CA ARG A 174 -6.96 -7.23 -2.83
C ARG A 174 -6.08 -8.30 -3.44
N GLU A 175 -5.36 -7.96 -4.50
CA GLU A 175 -4.43 -8.87 -5.18
C GLU A 175 -3.24 -9.21 -4.26
N LEU A 176 -2.76 -8.25 -3.48
CA LEU A 176 -1.52 -8.37 -2.70
C LEU A 176 -1.67 -7.82 -1.25
N PRO A 177 -2.54 -8.40 -0.41
CA PRO A 177 -2.87 -7.88 0.92
C PRO A 177 -1.71 -7.96 1.93
N GLU A 178 -0.66 -8.73 1.61
CA GLU A 178 0.54 -8.91 2.43
C GLU A 178 1.65 -7.89 2.13
N ALA A 179 1.46 -7.03 1.13
CA ALA A 179 2.43 -5.98 0.81
C ALA A 179 2.59 -4.97 1.95
N ALA A 180 3.80 -4.42 2.11
CA ALA A 180 4.02 -3.29 3.02
C ALA A 180 3.23 -2.05 2.58
N GLY A 181 3.02 -1.93 1.27
CA GLY A 181 2.36 -0.84 0.59
C GLY A 181 2.56 -0.94 -0.92
N PHE A 182 2.08 0.07 -1.64
CA PHE A 182 2.24 0.20 -3.07
C PHE A 182 2.80 1.56 -3.45
N GLY A 183 3.83 1.54 -4.30
CA GLY A 183 4.27 2.72 -5.04
C GLY A 183 3.45 2.82 -6.31
N ALA A 184 2.77 3.94 -6.52
CA ALA A 184 1.86 4.11 -7.64
C ALA A 184 2.36 5.21 -8.58
N ASP A 185 2.00 5.11 -9.86
CA ASP A 185 2.63 5.93 -10.90
C ASP A 185 2.23 7.40 -10.77
N GLY A 186 3.24 8.25 -10.92
CA GLY A 186 3.09 9.69 -11.06
C GLY A 186 3.44 10.09 -12.48
N VAL A 187 2.44 10.55 -13.24
CA VAL A 187 2.72 11.19 -14.53
C VAL A 187 3.25 12.58 -14.25
N PHE A 188 4.58 12.66 -14.17
CA PHE A 188 5.32 13.91 -14.20
C PHE A 188 5.59 14.29 -15.67
N SER A 189 5.60 15.59 -16.00
CA SER A 189 5.75 16.06 -17.38
C SER A 189 6.92 15.37 -18.11
N THR A 190 6.68 14.95 -19.35
CA THR A 190 7.64 14.19 -20.19
C THR A 190 9.03 14.84 -20.24
N ALA A 191 9.10 16.17 -20.16
CA ALA A 191 10.33 16.95 -20.16
C ALA A 191 11.28 16.58 -19.00
N VAL A 192 10.75 16.27 -17.82
CA VAL A 192 11.57 15.91 -16.65
C VAL A 192 11.90 14.42 -16.63
N ARG A 193 11.00 13.55 -17.12
CA ARG A 193 11.32 12.14 -17.40
C ARG A 193 12.58 12.00 -18.29
N MET A 194 12.77 12.92 -19.25
CA MET A 194 13.95 12.94 -20.14
C MET A 194 15.27 13.35 -19.46
N THR A 195 15.26 13.93 -18.26
CA THR A 195 16.48 14.41 -17.59
C THR A 195 17.27 13.30 -16.87
N GLY A 196 16.69 12.11 -16.68
CA GLY A 196 17.31 10.99 -15.97
C GLY A 196 17.48 11.19 -14.45
N LEU A 197 17.20 12.39 -13.92
CA LEU A 197 17.36 12.75 -12.50
C LEU A 197 16.14 12.35 -11.63
N VAL A 198 15.03 11.93 -12.27
CA VAL A 198 13.71 11.73 -11.63
C VAL A 198 13.11 10.35 -11.89
N GLY A 199 13.94 9.33 -12.15
CA GLY A 199 13.48 7.99 -12.54
C GLY A 199 12.66 7.21 -11.51
N PHE A 200 12.25 7.84 -10.40
CA PHE A 200 11.45 7.27 -9.33
C PHE A 200 9.94 7.47 -9.52
N TRP A 201 9.50 8.46 -10.31
CA TRP A 201 8.06 8.71 -10.54
C TRP A 201 7.39 7.61 -11.38
N ASP A 202 8.14 7.03 -12.33
CA ASP A 202 7.71 5.95 -13.23
C ASP A 202 8.30 4.58 -12.82
N LEU A 203 8.86 4.48 -11.61
CA LEU A 203 9.48 3.24 -11.15
C LEU A 203 8.47 2.10 -11.06
N ALA A 204 7.21 2.41 -10.74
CA ALA A 204 6.12 1.43 -10.71
C ALA A 204 5.80 0.86 -12.10
N GLU A 205 6.04 1.62 -13.18
CA GLU A 205 5.85 1.17 -14.57
C GLU A 205 7.04 0.32 -15.06
N LYS A 206 8.24 0.61 -14.56
CA LYS A 206 9.49 -0.03 -15.00
C LYS A 206 9.78 -1.38 -14.36
N LEU A 207 9.21 -1.64 -13.18
CA LEU A 207 9.43 -2.90 -12.45
C LEU A 207 8.49 -3.99 -12.94
N GLY A 208 8.99 -5.22 -12.96
CA GLY A 208 8.20 -6.40 -13.31
C GLY A 208 7.11 -6.70 -12.27
N GLU A 209 6.11 -7.49 -12.68
CA GLU A 209 5.09 -7.99 -11.75
C GLU A 209 5.76 -8.78 -10.60
N GLY A 210 5.49 -8.37 -9.36
CA GLY A 210 6.05 -9.01 -8.16
C GLY A 210 7.46 -8.56 -7.78
N GLU A 211 8.09 -7.64 -8.53
CA GLU A 211 9.34 -7.02 -8.12
C GLU A 211 9.10 -5.97 -7.03
N GLU A 212 9.91 -6.03 -5.96
CA GLU A 212 9.79 -5.07 -4.86
C GLU A 212 10.32 -3.69 -5.25
N MET A 213 9.50 -2.68 -4.97
CA MET A 213 9.92 -1.29 -4.99
C MET A 213 10.72 -0.97 -3.73
N PRO A 214 11.90 -0.32 -3.86
CA PRO A 214 12.68 0.09 -2.70
C PRO A 214 11.97 1.19 -1.89
N TRP A 215 11.25 2.09 -2.57
CA TRP A 215 10.32 3.07 -1.98
C TRP A 215 9.32 3.55 -3.04
N GLY A 216 8.26 4.22 -2.60
CA GLY A 216 7.37 5.01 -3.46
C GLY A 216 7.34 6.48 -3.03
N ILE A 217 6.85 7.33 -3.92
CA ILE A 217 6.69 8.78 -3.72
C ILE A 217 5.45 9.09 -2.87
N THR A 218 5.58 10.00 -1.91
CA THR A 218 4.47 10.38 -1.00
C THR A 218 3.28 11.03 -1.70
N ALA A 219 3.49 11.60 -2.89
CA ALA A 219 2.42 12.10 -3.76
C ALA A 219 1.43 11.01 -4.20
N ASN A 220 1.83 9.73 -4.15
CA ASN A 220 0.99 8.58 -4.52
C ASN A 220 1.49 7.29 -3.85
N LEU A 221 1.35 7.21 -2.52
CA LEU A 221 1.85 6.10 -1.71
C LEU A 221 0.72 5.41 -0.95
N ILE A 222 0.49 4.13 -1.21
CA ILE A 222 -0.45 3.31 -0.45
C ILE A 222 0.33 2.50 0.58
N VAL A 223 -0.14 2.42 1.82
CA VAL A 223 0.60 1.80 2.93
C VAL A 223 -0.31 0.97 3.81
N ARG A 224 0.17 -0.20 4.23
CA ARG A 224 -0.49 -1.06 5.21
C ARG A 224 -0.16 -0.61 6.64
N ARG A 225 -1.17 -0.34 7.47
CA ARG A 225 -1.02 0.14 8.86
C ARG A 225 -1.28 -0.92 9.93
N LYS A 226 -1.89 -2.04 9.57
CA LYS A 226 -2.14 -3.16 10.49
C LYS A 226 -1.52 -4.44 9.92
N ALA A 227 -0.94 -5.25 10.80
CA ALA A 227 -0.44 -6.57 10.42
C ALA A 227 -1.58 -7.37 9.78
N ALA A 228 -1.30 -8.10 8.70
CA ALA A 228 -2.28 -9.05 8.18
C ALA A 228 -2.19 -10.38 8.93
N GLY A 229 -3.34 -11.01 9.11
CA GLY A 229 -3.48 -12.28 9.82
C GLY A 229 -3.47 -12.19 11.35
N PHE A 230 -3.69 -13.34 11.99
CA PHE A 230 -3.82 -13.49 13.45
C PHE A 230 -2.48 -13.73 14.17
N LEU A 231 -1.39 -13.14 13.70
CA LEU A 231 -0.10 -13.31 14.36
C LEU A 231 -0.10 -12.58 15.71
N LYS A 232 0.07 -13.36 16.79
CA LYS A 232 0.36 -12.84 18.14
C LYS A 232 1.77 -12.22 18.12
N ILE A 233 1.82 -10.90 18.06
CA ILE A 233 3.07 -10.15 18.08
C ILE A 233 3.69 -10.23 19.48
N SER A 234 4.69 -11.08 19.65
CA SER A 234 5.61 -10.99 20.78
C SER A 234 6.88 -10.26 20.35
N GLN A 235 7.01 -9.00 20.81
CA GLN A 235 8.26 -8.33 21.17
C GLN A 235 9.20 -7.66 20.12
N ILE A 236 8.76 -7.22 18.94
CA ILE A 236 9.51 -6.18 18.18
C ILE A 236 8.52 -5.20 17.53
N ASN A 237 8.66 -3.90 17.84
CA ASN A 237 7.92 -2.74 17.27
C ASN A 237 6.47 -3.05 16.80
N THR A 238 5.55 -3.09 17.76
CA THR A 238 4.13 -3.43 17.55
C THR A 238 3.34 -2.42 16.70
N HIS A 239 3.93 -1.25 16.40
CA HIS A 239 3.28 -0.18 15.67
C HIS A 239 3.96 0.05 14.32
N PRO A 240 3.18 0.31 13.25
CA PRO A 240 3.76 0.72 11.98
C PRO A 240 4.55 2.02 12.17
N PRO A 241 5.65 2.22 11.42
CA PRO A 241 6.41 3.45 11.46
C PRO A 241 5.58 4.69 11.15
N LEU A 242 6.04 5.82 11.65
CA LEU A 242 5.58 7.17 11.29
C LEU A 242 6.65 7.86 10.43
N PHE A 243 6.27 8.91 9.71
CA PHE A 243 7.23 9.82 9.08
C PHE A 243 8.03 10.55 10.16
N ASP A 244 9.33 10.75 9.94
CA ASP A 244 10.16 11.49 10.88
C ASP A 244 9.96 13.01 10.67
N PRO A 245 9.49 13.77 11.67
CA PRO A 245 9.24 15.20 11.53
C PRO A 245 10.53 16.04 11.44
N SER A 246 11.72 15.45 11.58
CA SER A 246 13.00 16.14 11.41
C SER A 246 13.37 16.39 9.94
N TYR A 247 12.71 15.71 8.99
CA TYR A 247 12.84 16.02 7.57
C TYR A 247 12.31 17.42 7.25
N PRO A 248 12.78 18.05 6.15
CA PRO A 248 12.33 19.40 5.77
C PRO A 248 10.80 19.49 5.66
N LYS A 249 10.25 20.64 6.06
CA LYS A 249 8.80 20.87 6.06
C LYS A 249 8.13 20.66 4.70
N PRO A 250 8.73 21.09 3.56
CA PRO A 250 8.16 20.80 2.24
C PRO A 250 8.23 19.33 1.81
N GLY A 251 8.92 18.47 2.59
CA GLY A 251 9.29 17.12 2.20
C GLY A 251 10.71 17.04 1.59
N GLY A 252 11.10 15.82 1.23
CA GLY A 252 12.39 15.46 0.67
C GLY A 252 13.10 14.38 1.50
N GLY A 253 13.10 13.14 1.00
CA GLY A 253 13.83 12.00 1.55
C GLY A 253 13.13 11.26 2.70
N GLU A 254 12.06 11.82 3.26
CA GLU A 254 11.26 11.18 4.31
C GLU A 254 10.53 9.94 3.80
N ASP A 255 10.17 9.94 2.52
CA ASP A 255 9.48 8.87 1.82
C ASP A 255 10.37 7.62 1.69
N VAL A 256 11.64 7.81 1.36
CA VAL A 256 12.65 6.74 1.30
C VAL A 256 12.82 6.09 2.67
N ASP A 257 13.11 6.89 3.71
CA ASP A 257 13.31 6.38 5.07
C ASP A 257 12.05 5.70 5.61
N PHE A 258 10.88 6.32 5.40
CA PHE A 258 9.60 5.74 5.78
C PHE A 258 9.37 4.38 5.11
N CYS A 259 9.54 4.28 3.78
CA CYS A 259 9.31 3.03 3.04
C CYS A 259 10.27 1.90 3.46
N LEU A 260 11.53 2.22 3.75
CA LEU A 260 12.50 1.26 4.25
C LEU A 260 12.10 0.71 5.63
N ARG A 261 11.70 1.60 6.55
CA ARG A 261 11.23 1.19 7.89
C ARG A 261 9.92 0.41 7.81
N GLN A 262 9.00 0.82 6.93
CA GLN A 262 7.71 0.19 6.71
C GLN A 262 7.84 -1.21 6.11
N SER A 263 8.76 -1.40 5.16
CA SER A 263 9.07 -2.72 4.60
C SER A 263 9.65 -3.67 5.65
N ARG A 264 10.58 -3.17 6.50
CA ARG A 264 11.11 -3.95 7.62
C ARG A 264 10.03 -4.35 8.61
N TRP A 265 9.15 -3.41 8.96
CA TRP A 265 8.01 -3.67 9.84
C TRP A 265 7.07 -4.74 9.23
N SER A 266 6.67 -4.58 7.97
CA SER A 266 5.79 -5.52 7.24
C SER A 266 6.33 -6.96 7.26
N ARG A 267 7.63 -7.13 6.94
CA ARG A 267 8.32 -8.43 6.99
C ARG A 267 8.36 -9.04 8.38
N SER A 268 8.47 -8.21 9.42
CA SER A 268 8.45 -8.69 10.82
C SER A 268 7.04 -9.00 11.33
N SER A 269 6.01 -8.39 10.74
CA SER A 269 4.63 -8.46 11.23
C SER A 269 3.74 -9.45 10.48
N SER A 270 4.23 -10.11 9.43
CA SER A 270 3.45 -11.05 8.62
C SER A 270 4.30 -12.23 8.15
N HIS A 271 3.70 -13.42 8.06
CA HIS A 271 4.40 -14.68 7.77
C HIS A 271 5.02 -14.71 6.36
N ASN A 272 4.51 -13.87 5.45
CA ASN A 272 4.99 -13.70 4.08
C ASN A 272 5.01 -12.21 3.68
N GLY A 273 5.39 -11.33 4.62
CA GLY A 273 5.36 -9.89 4.39
C GLY A 273 6.26 -9.50 3.23
N ALA A 274 5.69 -8.89 2.20
CA ALA A 274 6.46 -8.28 1.12
C ALA A 274 6.80 -6.82 1.50
N GLY A 275 7.81 -6.28 0.82
CA GLY A 275 8.10 -4.85 0.79
C GLY A 275 7.02 -4.06 0.04
N PHE A 276 7.40 -2.91 -0.53
CA PHE A 276 6.51 -2.18 -1.42
C PHE A 276 6.44 -2.87 -2.77
N LEU A 277 5.26 -2.86 -3.39
CA LEU A 277 5.04 -3.41 -4.73
C LEU A 277 4.51 -2.33 -5.68
N PRO A 278 4.68 -2.48 -7.00
CA PRO A 278 4.18 -1.50 -7.95
C PRO A 278 2.65 -1.59 -8.08
N ALA A 279 1.99 -0.43 -8.14
CA ALA A 279 0.59 -0.29 -8.54
C ALA A 279 0.46 0.71 -9.72
N PRO A 280 0.95 0.36 -10.92
CA PRO A 280 1.11 1.32 -12.03
C PRO A 280 -0.22 1.88 -12.56
N LYS A 281 -1.35 1.21 -12.30
CA LYS A 281 -2.67 1.67 -12.73
C LYS A 281 -3.33 2.66 -11.76
N ALA A 282 -2.83 2.77 -10.53
CA ALA A 282 -3.28 3.76 -9.57
C ALA A 282 -2.64 5.13 -9.90
N ILE A 283 -3.10 5.79 -10.96
CA ILE A 283 -2.38 6.92 -11.56
C ILE A 283 -2.76 8.25 -10.91
N VAL A 284 -1.75 9.08 -10.62
CA VAL A 284 -1.91 10.53 -10.40
C VAL A 284 -1.03 11.31 -11.38
N CYS A 285 -1.45 12.53 -11.72
CA CYS A 285 -0.63 13.46 -12.50
C CYS A 285 -0.17 14.60 -11.60
N HIS A 286 1.12 14.91 -11.63
CA HIS A 286 1.63 16.10 -10.96
C HIS A 286 1.80 17.20 -12.01
N PRO A 287 0.94 18.23 -12.01
CA PRO A 287 1.13 19.36 -12.91
C PRO A 287 2.46 20.05 -12.58
N TRP A 288 3.07 20.65 -13.59
CA TRP A 288 4.29 21.43 -13.43
C TRP A 288 4.02 22.64 -12.51
N TRP A 289 5.06 23.11 -11.83
CA TRP A 289 5.00 24.23 -10.89
C TRP A 289 4.32 25.48 -11.53
N ASP A 290 3.53 26.23 -10.75
CA ASP A 290 2.56 27.31 -11.11
C ASP A 290 1.07 26.92 -11.22
N ASN A 291 0.57 26.06 -10.32
CA ASN A 291 -0.87 25.96 -10.05
C ASN A 291 -1.21 26.53 -8.67
#